data_AF-A0A9D6NII6-F1
#
_entry.id   AF-A0A9D6NII6-F1
#
_cell.length_a   1.000
_cell.length_b   1.000
_cell.length_c   1.000
_cell.angle_alpha   90.00
_cell.angle_beta   90.00
_cell.angle_gamma   90.00
#
_symmetry.space_group_name_H-M   'P 1'
#
loop_
_entity.id
_entity.type
_entity.pdbx_description
1 polymer ?
#
loop_
_entity_poly.entity_id
_entity_poly.type
_entity_poly.pdbx_seq_one_letter_code
_entity_poly.pdbx_strand_id
1 'polypeptide(L)'
;MADKKRKRRRCLADTDCQGTVEIQSVTYPLKVGKKTIEVPNVEVWVCQQCGERFYPAESSRKIETYKRYSGLLTVRVDPELHARLARQAQAHHRPLNQEISHLLEQGLRRSA
;
A
#
# COMPACT_ATOMS: atom_id res chain seq x y z
N MET A 1 -31.83 8.18 24.99
CA MET A 1 -31.56 7.12 24.00
C MET A 1 -30.73 7.75 22.89
N ALA A 2 -29.44 7.45 22.82
CA ALA A 2 -28.52 8.09 21.86
C ALA A 2 -28.65 7.40 20.49
N ASP A 3 -29.42 8.02 19.60
CA ASP A 3 -29.57 7.59 18.21
C ASP A 3 -28.24 7.82 17.47
N LYS A 4 -27.41 6.78 17.44
CA LYS A 4 -26.18 6.74 16.65
C LYS A 4 -26.58 6.79 15.18
N LYS A 5 -26.80 8.01 14.65
CA LYS A 5 -26.97 8.31 13.23
C LYS A 5 -25.81 7.68 12.43
N ARG A 6 -25.97 6.43 11.99
CA ARG A 6 -25.18 5.85 10.91
C ARG A 6 -25.47 6.72 9.70
N LYS A 7 -24.56 7.64 9.37
CA LYS A 7 -24.63 8.51 8.19
C LYS A 7 -24.74 7.63 6.93
N ARG A 8 -25.96 7.26 6.52
CA ARG A 8 -26.22 6.65 5.23
C ARG A 8 -25.92 7.72 4.18
N ARG A 9 -24.74 7.64 3.55
CA ARG A 9 -24.38 8.54 2.45
C ARG A 9 -25.13 8.09 1.19
N ARG A 10 -25.82 9.03 0.54
CA ARG A 10 -26.46 8.81 -0.77
C ARG A 10 -25.36 8.66 -1.82
N CYS A 11 -25.59 7.82 -2.83
CA CYS A 11 -24.71 7.75 -3.99
C CYS A 11 -24.62 9.14 -4.65
N LEU A 12 -23.42 9.54 -5.05
CA LEU A 12 -23.15 10.81 -5.75
C LEU A 12 -22.70 10.57 -7.19
N ALA A 13 -22.87 9.35 -7.72
CA ALA A 13 -22.47 8.98 -9.08
C ALA A 13 -23.27 9.75 -10.14
N ASP A 14 -24.57 9.90 -9.89
CA ASP A 14 -25.54 10.47 -10.80
C ASP A 14 -26.68 11.11 -9.99
N THR A 15 -27.27 12.19 -10.50
CA THR A 15 -28.41 12.88 -9.89
C THR A 15 -29.63 11.97 -9.69
N ASP A 16 -29.79 10.94 -10.52
CA ASP A 16 -30.89 9.97 -10.44
C ASP A 16 -30.54 8.74 -9.58
N CYS A 17 -29.29 8.59 -9.15
CA CYS A 17 -28.90 7.47 -8.31
C CYS A 17 -29.27 7.73 -6.84
N GLN A 18 -30.41 7.19 -6.42
CA GLN A 18 -30.88 7.25 -5.03
C GLN A 18 -30.33 6.12 -4.14
N GLY A 19 -29.38 5.34 -4.66
CA GLY A 19 -28.86 4.15 -4.02
C GLY A 19 -28.13 4.44 -2.71
N THR A 20 -28.23 3.51 -1.76
CA THR A 20 -27.45 3.54 -0.54
C THR A 20 -26.03 3.06 -0.80
N VAL A 21 -25.07 3.69 -0.14
CA VAL A 21 -23.67 3.30 -0.16
C VAL A 21 -23.36 2.38 1.00
N GLU A 22 -22.72 1.25 0.73
CA GLU A 22 -22.18 0.35 1.74
C GLU A 22 -20.65 0.40 1.72
N ILE A 23 -20.07 0.24 2.91
CA ILE A 23 -18.62 0.21 3.09
C ILE A 23 -18.18 -1.25 2.99
N GLN A 24 -17.27 -1.52 2.05
CA GLN A 24 -16.68 -2.83 1.84
C GLN A 24 -15.15 -2.73 1.93
N SER A 25 -14.52 -3.77 2.44
CA SER A 25 -13.06 -3.92 2.44
C SER A 25 -12.67 -4.81 1.28
N VAL A 26 -11.86 -4.31 0.34
CA VAL A 26 -11.47 -5.04 -0.87
C VAL A 26 -9.96 -5.09 -1.04
N THR A 27 -9.49 -6.04 -1.84
CA THR A 27 -8.12 -6.05 -2.35
C THR A 27 -8.08 -5.22 -3.64
N TYR A 28 -7.29 -4.15 -3.65
CA TYR A 28 -7.17 -3.24 -4.78
C TYR A 28 -5.94 -3.60 -5.65
N PRO A 29 -6.12 -3.93 -6.94
CA PRO A 29 -5.01 -4.18 -7.84
C PRO A 29 -4.36 -2.86 -8.28
N LEU A 30 -3.19 -2.55 -7.73
CA LEU A 30 -2.43 -1.35 -8.07
C LEU A 30 -1.38 -1.67 -9.14
N LYS A 31 -1.48 -1.01 -10.30
CA LYS A 31 -0.49 -1.12 -11.37
C LYS A 31 0.70 -0.19 -11.13
N VAL A 32 1.89 -0.77 -11.09
CA VAL A 32 3.16 -0.07 -10.86
C VAL A 32 4.13 -0.48 -11.98
N GLY A 33 4.33 0.43 -12.94
CA GLY A 33 5.10 0.12 -14.15
C GLY A 33 4.47 -1.05 -14.92
N LYS A 34 5.23 -2.15 -15.07
CA LYS A 34 4.78 -3.39 -15.75
C LYS A 34 4.19 -4.44 -14.80
N LYS A 35 4.22 -4.21 -13.48
CA LYS A 35 3.74 -5.17 -12.47
C LYS A 35 2.43 -4.71 -11.87
N THR A 36 1.61 -5.66 -11.44
CA THR A 36 0.42 -5.41 -10.63
C THR A 36 0.70 -5.93 -9.22
N ILE A 37 0.49 -5.08 -8.22
CA ILE A 37 0.59 -5.45 -6.81
C ILE A 37 -0.79 -5.38 -6.16
N GLU A 38 -1.05 -6.28 -5.22
CA GLU A 38 -2.32 -6.32 -4.51
C GLU A 38 -2.22 -5.51 -3.22
N VAL A 39 -3.08 -4.50 -3.08
CA VAL A 39 -3.20 -3.69 -1.86
C VAL A 39 -4.40 -4.23 -1.06
N PRO A 40 -4.19 -5.01 0.01
CA PRO A 40 -5.29 -5.58 0.77
C PRO A 40 -5.96 -4.53 1.66
N ASN A 41 -7.20 -4.82 2.07
CA ASN A 41 -7.95 -4.04 3.06
C ASN A 41 -8.11 -2.55 2.69
N VAL A 42 -8.46 -2.28 1.43
CA VAL A 42 -8.81 -0.94 0.96
C VAL A 42 -10.30 -0.74 1.20
N GLU A 43 -10.65 0.27 2.00
CA GLU A 43 -12.04 0.63 2.21
C GLU A 43 -12.59 1.27 0.93
N VAL A 44 -13.69 0.72 0.42
CA VAL A 44 -14.40 1.19 -0.75
C VAL A 44 -15.86 1.35 -0.41
N TRP A 45 -16.41 2.46 -0.84
CA TRP A 45 -17.82 2.78 -0.71
C TRP A 45 -18.53 2.36 -1.99
N VAL A 46 -19.33 1.30 -1.92
CA VAL A 46 -20.00 0.71 -3.08
C VAL A 46 -21.48 1.10 -3.04
N CYS A 47 -21.96 1.74 -4.10
CA CYS A 47 -23.39 1.95 -4.27
C CYS A 47 -24.09 0.62 -4.56
N GLN A 48 -25.11 0.29 -3.78
CA GLN A 48 -25.89 -0.94 -3.96
C GLN A 48 -26.86 -0.89 -5.15
N GLN A 49 -27.08 0.28 -5.75
CA GLN A 49 -27.99 0.45 -6.90
C GLN A 49 -27.25 0.45 -8.24
N CYS A 50 -26.21 1.27 -8.38
CA CYS A 50 -25.46 1.38 -9.64
C CYS A 50 -24.12 0.65 -9.64
N GLY A 51 -23.64 0.16 -8.48
CA GLY A 51 -22.35 -0.53 -8.37
C GLY A 51 -21.13 0.40 -8.34
N GLU A 52 -21.33 1.73 -8.42
CA GLU A 52 -20.24 2.71 -8.42
C GLU A 52 -19.38 2.62 -7.15
N ARG A 53 -18.06 2.78 -7.31
CA ARG A 53 -17.07 2.63 -6.24
C ARG A 53 -16.41 3.95 -5.93
N PHE A 54 -16.59 4.44 -4.71
CA PHE A 54 -15.94 5.65 -4.22
C PHE A 54 -14.81 5.29 -3.26
N TYR A 55 -13.64 5.89 -3.45
CA TYR A 55 -12.49 5.70 -2.59
C TYR A 55 -12.35 6.91 -1.67
N PRO A 56 -12.57 6.76 -0.35
CA PRO A 56 -12.38 7.86 0.59
C PRO A 56 -10.91 8.30 0.63
N ALA A 57 -10.67 9.53 1.08
CA ALA A 57 -9.33 10.14 1.07
C ALA A 57 -8.27 9.29 1.80
N GLU A 58 -8.65 8.59 2.88
CA GLU A 58 -7.73 7.70 3.61
C GLU A 58 -7.33 6.47 2.78
N SER A 59 -8.28 5.84 2.09
CA SER A 59 -8.01 4.75 1.15
C SER A 59 -7.12 5.20 0.00
N SER A 60 -7.37 6.39 -0.55
CA SER A 60 -6.54 6.99 -1.60
C SER A 60 -5.11 7.23 -1.11
N ARG A 61 -4.93 7.74 0.11
CA ARG A 61 -3.59 7.90 0.73
C ARG A 61 -2.90 6.56 0.93
N LYS A 62 -3.63 5.52 1.37
CA LYS A 62 -3.08 4.16 1.50
C LYS A 62 -2.58 3.64 0.15
N ILE A 63 -3.40 3.74 -0.90
CA ILE A 63 -3.01 3.32 -2.25
C ILE A 63 -1.79 4.11 -2.74
N GLU A 64 -1.75 5.43 -2.55
CA GLU A 64 -0.61 6.27 -2.92
C GLU A 64 0.67 5.87 -2.15
N THR A 65 0.53 5.52 -0.87
CA THR A 65 1.62 5.04 -0.03
C THR A 65 2.21 3.74 -0.61
N TYR A 66 1.37 2.77 -0.95
CA TYR A 66 1.81 1.55 -1.65
C TYR A 66 2.44 1.88 -3.01
N LYS A 67 1.91 2.86 -3.75
CA LYS A 67 2.51 3.31 -5.02
C LYS A 67 3.91 3.89 -4.83
N ARG A 68 4.16 4.67 -3.78
CA ARG A 68 5.52 5.14 -3.46
C ARG A 68 6.45 4.01 -3.04
N TYR A 69 5.97 3.09 -2.20
CA TYR A 69 6.78 1.98 -1.71
C TYR A 69 6.94 0.82 -2.69
N SER A 70 6.13 0.76 -3.75
CA SER A 70 6.25 -0.26 -4.79
C SER A 70 7.52 -0.16 -5.65
N GLY A 71 8.35 0.88 -5.41
CA GLY A 71 9.74 0.97 -5.87
C GLY A 71 10.80 0.80 -4.77
N LEU A 72 10.41 0.57 -3.51
CA LEU A 72 11.28 0.47 -2.33
C LEU A 72 11.12 -0.90 -1.67
N LEU A 73 12.12 -1.76 -1.85
CA LEU A 73 12.19 -3.04 -1.15
C LEU A 73 12.44 -2.78 0.34
N THR A 74 11.45 -3.03 1.19
CA THR A 74 11.62 -2.90 2.64
C THR A 74 12.11 -4.24 3.19
N VAL A 75 13.41 -4.36 3.43
CA VAL A 75 14.02 -5.55 4.03
C VAL A 75 14.04 -5.39 5.54
N ARG A 76 13.34 -6.28 6.25
CA ARG A 76 13.53 -6.43 7.69
C ARG A 76 14.72 -7.35 7.90
N VAL A 77 15.75 -6.80 8.53
CA VAL A 77 16.98 -7.52 8.83
C VAL A 77 16.94 -7.91 10.31
N ASP A 78 17.31 -9.15 10.61
CA ASP A 78 17.52 -9.60 11.99
C ASP A 78 18.49 -8.66 12.74
N PRO A 79 18.29 -8.35 14.03
CA PRO A 79 19.15 -7.41 14.77
C PRO A 79 20.64 -7.76 14.73
N GLU A 80 21.01 -9.04 14.79
CA GLU A 80 22.42 -9.46 14.73
C GLU A 80 23.00 -9.21 13.35
N LEU A 81 22.24 -9.53 12.31
CA LEU A 81 22.63 -9.29 10.93
C LEU A 81 22.72 -7.78 10.63
N HIS A 82 21.82 -6.97 11.18
CA HIS A 82 21.85 -5.52 11.07
C HIS A 82 23.15 -4.95 11.70
N ALA A 83 23.52 -5.42 12.89
CA ALA A 83 24.75 -4.99 13.56
C ALA A 83 26.02 -5.38 12.78
N ARG A 84 26.01 -6.53 12.10
CA ARG A 84 27.11 -6.95 11.21
C ARG A 84 27.20 -6.05 9.97
N LEU A 85 26.06 -5.78 9.32
CA LEU A 85 26.00 -4.92 8.14
C LEU A 85 26.39 -3.47 8.46
N ALA A 86 26.02 -2.95 9.63
CA ALA A 86 26.41 -1.62 10.09
C ALA A 86 27.93 -1.50 10.26
N ARG A 87 28.60 -2.51 10.85
CA ARG A 87 30.06 -2.54 10.98
C ARG A 87 30.76 -2.60 9.61
N GLN A 88 30.22 -3.39 8.70
CA GLN A 88 30.72 -3.50 7.34
C GLN A 88 30.58 -2.17 6.58
N ALA A 89 29.40 -1.53 6.65
CA ALA A 89 29.15 -0.23 6.04
C ALA A 89 30.12 0.86 6.54
N GLN A 90 30.41 0.87 7.85
CA GLN A 90 31.42 1.76 8.45
C GLN A 90 32.82 1.51 7.88
N ALA A 91 33.25 0.25 7.77
CA ALA A 91 34.55 -0.12 7.21
C ALA A 91 34.70 0.29 5.73
N HIS A 92 33.60 0.28 4.98
CA HIS A 92 33.57 0.70 3.58
C HIS A 92 33.27 2.20 3.38
N HIS A 93 33.12 2.97 4.46
CA HIS A 93 32.71 4.38 4.42
C HIS A 93 31.44 4.63 3.58
N ARG A 94 30.46 3.73 3.67
CA ARG A 94 29.18 3.81 2.94
C ARG A 94 28.02 3.89 3.93
N PRO A 95 26.92 4.57 3.57
CA PRO A 95 25.70 4.50 4.34
C PRO A 95 25.09 3.09 4.27
N LEU A 96 24.49 2.64 5.37
CA LEU A 96 24.01 1.26 5.54
C LEU A 96 23.04 0.81 4.45
N ASN A 97 22.14 1.69 4.02
CA ASN A 97 21.20 1.41 2.93
C ASN A 97 21.91 1.11 1.60
N GLN A 98 23.01 1.80 1.30
CA GLN A 98 23.79 1.56 0.09
C GLN A 98 24.54 0.22 0.16
N GLU A 99 25.06 -0.15 1.33
CA GLU A 99 25.72 -1.45 1.54
C GLU A 99 24.73 -2.61 1.41
N ILE A 100 23.54 -2.49 2.02
CA ILE A 100 22.45 -3.47 1.88
C ILE A 100 22.05 -3.63 0.42
N SER A 101 21.87 -2.52 -0.30
CA SER A 101 21.46 -2.55 -1.70
C SER A 101 22.50 -3.25 -2.57
N HIS A 102 23.78 -2.91 -2.37
CA HIS A 102 24.90 -3.55 -3.07
C HIS A 102 24.96 -5.07 -2.82
N LEU A 103 24.79 -5.52 -1.57
CA LEU A 103 24.79 -6.95 -1.24
C LEU A 103 23.59 -7.69 -1.83
N LEU A 104 22.41 -7.07 -1.83
CA LEU A 104 21.21 -7.65 -2.47
C LEU A 104 21.41 -7.80 -3.97
N GLU A 105 21.97 -6.79 -4.64
CA GLU A 105 22.28 -6.86 -6.08
C GLU A 105 23.29 -7.98 -6.40
N GLN A 106 24.34 -8.12 -5.58
CA GLN A 106 25.31 -9.19 -5.73
C GLN A 106 24.69 -10.58 -5.52
N GLY A 107 23.83 -10.74 -4.51
CA GLY A 107 23.13 -11.98 -4.23
C GLY A 107 22.19 -12.39 -5.35
N LEU A 108 21.42 -11.44 -5.90
CA LEU A 108 20.50 -11.66 -7.02
C LEU A 108 21.23 -12.06 -8.30
N ARG A 109 22.40 -11.47 -8.58
CA ARG A 109 23.22 -11.84 -9.75
C ARG A 109 23.84 -13.23 -9.66
N ARG A 110 24.09 -13.72 -8.44
CA ARG A 110 24.65 -15.07 -8.22
C ARG A 110 23.59 -16.17 -8.22
N SER A 111 22.31 -15.79 -8.15
CA SER A 111 21.16 -16.71 -8.10
C SER A 111 20.38 -16.77 -9.41
N ALA A 112 20.83 -16.05 -10.44
CA ALA A 112 20.35 -16.11 -11.82
C ALA A 112 21.36 -16.88 -12.69
#